data_AF-A0A2D6XAL8-F1
#
_entry.id   AF-A0A2D6XAL8-F1
#
_cell.length_a   1.000
_cell.length_b   1.000
_cell.length_c   1.000
_cell.angle_alpha   90.00
_cell.angle_beta   90.00
_cell.angle_gamma   90.00
#
_symmetry.space_group_name_H-M   'P 1'
#
loop_
_entity.id
_entity.type
_entity.pdbx_description
1 polymer ?
#
loop_
_entity_poly.entity_id
_entity_poly.type
_entity_poly.pdbx_seq_one_letter_code
_entity_poly.pdbx_strand_id
1 'polypeptide(L)'
;MFDVLLFEAPLPKEELPKGIKDLDLSELEFQTTDLSKSMDTWSVSNAGSLFIHECDSSFVKDEDHPMGGYIKEIPKGIKHIEETKSVHFYRVFEGDEKTDYWISFDALFRKGKLVSVDLNNIEEVPAEERKKAQKHAKEIEEKASKRKNNKLRPLLKPIKFMVGLLLVALHFVGRNVSRLHAKL
;
A
#
# COMPACT_ATOMS: atom_id res chain seq x y z
N MET A 1 -4.66 4.90 16.80
CA MET A 1 -5.06 4.63 15.40
C MET A 1 -5.27 5.98 14.75
N PHE A 2 -4.73 6.18 13.55
CA PHE A 2 -4.76 7.46 12.84
C PHE A 2 -5.76 7.37 11.69
N ASP A 3 -6.32 8.51 11.32
CA ASP A 3 -7.14 8.69 10.12
C ASP A 3 -6.24 9.16 8.97
N VAL A 4 -6.72 8.99 7.74
CA VAL A 4 -6.06 9.48 6.53
C VAL A 4 -6.72 10.79 6.11
N LEU A 5 -5.90 11.78 5.76
CA LEU A 5 -6.34 13.09 5.29
C LEU A 5 -5.74 13.39 3.92
N LEU A 6 -6.59 13.49 2.91
CA LEU A 6 -6.24 13.98 1.57
C LEU A 6 -6.34 15.51 1.60
N PHE A 7 -5.28 16.23 1.24
CA PHE A 7 -5.25 17.69 1.39
C PHE A 7 -4.92 18.39 0.07
N GLU A 8 -5.95 18.76 -0.69
CA GLU A 8 -5.79 19.39 -2.01
C GLU A 8 -5.57 20.91 -1.93
N ALA A 9 -5.96 21.55 -0.83
CA ALA A 9 -5.77 22.98 -0.65
C ALA A 9 -4.26 23.33 -0.57
N PRO A 10 -3.87 24.55 -0.97
CA PRO A 10 -2.47 24.97 -0.93
C PRO A 10 -1.89 24.89 0.50
N LEU A 11 -0.77 24.18 0.65
CA LEU A 11 0.01 24.12 1.89
C LEU A 11 1.16 25.13 1.85
N PRO A 12 1.59 25.68 3.01
CA PRO A 12 2.77 26.54 3.07
C PRO A 12 4.02 25.74 2.70
N LYS A 13 4.78 26.23 1.71
CA LYS A 13 5.95 25.53 1.15
C LYS A 13 7.26 26.28 1.37
N GLU A 14 7.20 27.51 1.83
CA GLU A 14 8.31 28.45 1.86
C GLU A 14 9.50 27.91 2.66
N GLU A 15 9.17 27.33 3.82
CA GLU A 15 10.10 26.81 4.83
C GLU A 15 10.45 25.32 4.65
N LEU A 16 9.86 24.65 3.65
CA LEU A 16 10.11 23.23 3.42
C LEU A 16 11.51 22.99 2.84
N PRO A 17 12.13 21.82 3.13
CA PRO A 17 13.39 21.42 2.51
C PRO A 17 13.28 21.43 0.99
N LYS A 18 14.35 21.84 0.29
CA LYS A 18 14.34 22.06 -1.17
C LYS A 18 13.78 20.88 -1.97
N GLY A 19 14.14 19.65 -1.61
CA GLY A 19 13.65 18.44 -2.29
C GLY A 19 12.16 18.14 -2.08
N ILE A 20 11.56 18.71 -1.05
CA ILE A 20 10.13 18.51 -0.71
C ILE A 20 9.30 19.68 -1.23
N LYS A 21 9.85 20.89 -1.18
CA LYS A 21 9.21 22.12 -1.65
C LYS A 21 8.73 22.02 -3.11
N ASP A 22 9.47 21.30 -3.93
CA ASP A 22 9.17 21.11 -5.35
C ASP A 22 8.13 20.00 -5.62
N LEU A 23 7.73 19.24 -4.60
CA LEU A 23 6.73 18.18 -4.73
C LEU A 23 5.33 18.77 -4.85
N ASP A 24 4.47 18.07 -5.60
CA ASP A 24 3.03 18.30 -5.53
C ASP A 24 2.49 17.66 -4.24
N LEU A 25 2.08 18.51 -3.30
CA LEU A 25 1.54 18.07 -2.02
C LEU A 25 0.03 17.80 -2.10
N SER A 26 -0.65 18.22 -3.17
CA SER A 26 -2.11 18.12 -3.30
C SER A 26 -2.59 16.69 -3.53
N GLU A 27 -1.73 15.82 -4.06
CA GLU A 27 -2.01 14.41 -4.31
C GLU A 27 -1.54 13.49 -3.16
N LEU A 28 -1.06 14.05 -2.05
CA LEU A 28 -0.48 13.28 -0.95
C LEU A 28 -1.50 13.00 0.16
N GLU A 29 -1.33 11.82 0.76
CA GLU A 29 -2.03 11.39 1.96
C GLU A 29 -1.29 11.82 3.22
N PHE A 30 -2.00 12.44 4.16
CA PHE A 30 -1.47 12.76 5.48
C PHE A 30 -2.13 11.89 6.54
N GLN A 31 -1.49 11.76 7.69
CA GLN A 31 -2.05 11.10 8.87
C GLN A 31 -2.47 12.14 9.89
N THR A 32 -3.56 11.86 10.60
CA THR A 32 -4.03 12.71 11.71
C THR A 32 -4.64 11.89 12.83
N THR A 33 -4.54 12.40 14.05
CA THR A 33 -5.22 11.85 15.22
C THR A 33 -6.35 12.75 15.72
N ASP A 34 -6.61 13.89 15.09
CA ASP A 34 -7.54 14.90 15.63
C ASP A 34 -8.98 14.72 15.15
N LEU A 35 -9.21 13.71 14.31
CA LEU A 35 -10.51 13.36 13.75
C LEU A 35 -11.14 12.17 14.52
N SER A 36 -11.91 11.32 13.85
CA SER A 36 -12.69 10.23 14.45
C SER A 36 -11.83 9.09 15.03
N LYS A 37 -10.52 9.06 14.74
CA LYS A 37 -9.54 8.04 15.18
C LYS A 37 -9.97 6.62 14.81
N SER A 38 -10.68 6.45 13.70
CA SER A 38 -11.34 5.21 13.30
C SER A 38 -10.81 4.64 11.97
N MET A 39 -9.64 5.11 11.52
CA MET A 39 -9.08 4.80 10.18
C MET A 39 -9.96 5.33 9.05
N ASP A 40 -10.69 6.40 9.31
CA ASP A 40 -11.53 7.00 8.29
C ASP A 40 -10.68 7.78 7.29
N THR A 41 -11.19 7.91 6.06
CA THR A 41 -10.60 8.78 5.05
C THR A 41 -11.33 10.12 5.04
N TRP A 42 -10.56 11.19 5.12
CA TRP A 42 -11.02 12.56 5.08
C TRP A 42 -10.38 13.27 3.91
N SER A 43 -11.03 14.32 3.40
CA SER A 43 -10.45 15.16 2.36
C SER A 43 -10.73 16.64 2.57
N VAL A 44 -9.77 17.47 2.23
CA VAL A 44 -9.89 18.92 2.14
C VAL A 44 -9.78 19.27 0.67
N SER A 45 -10.85 19.80 0.08
CA SER A 45 -10.83 20.20 -1.33
C SER A 45 -9.93 21.40 -1.56
N ASN A 46 -9.57 21.68 -2.82
CA ASN A 46 -8.82 22.88 -3.19
C ASN A 46 -9.52 24.20 -2.73
N ALA A 47 -10.86 24.20 -2.62
CA ALA A 47 -11.62 25.33 -2.08
C ALA A 47 -11.64 25.39 -0.54
N GLY A 48 -10.89 24.52 0.15
CA GLY A 48 -10.78 24.46 1.60
C GLY A 48 -11.99 23.85 2.31
N SER A 49 -12.85 23.07 1.64
CA SER A 49 -13.97 22.39 2.32
C SER A 49 -13.54 21.04 2.89
N LEU A 50 -13.91 20.76 4.14
CA LEU A 50 -13.65 19.48 4.80
C LEU A 50 -14.77 18.47 4.54
N PHE A 51 -14.39 17.24 4.17
CA PHE A 51 -15.28 16.12 3.92
C PHE A 51 -14.79 14.84 4.61
N ILE A 52 -15.74 13.98 4.97
CA ILE A 52 -15.49 12.59 5.37
C ILE A 52 -15.99 11.65 4.27
N HIS A 53 -15.22 10.60 3.99
CA HIS A 53 -15.58 9.54 3.05
C HIS A 53 -16.23 8.41 3.85
N GLU A 54 -17.56 8.35 3.83
CA GLU A 54 -18.30 7.35 4.60
C GLU A 54 -18.16 5.99 3.90
N CYS A 55 -17.73 4.98 4.66
CA CYS A 55 -17.56 3.62 4.18
C CYS A 55 -18.09 2.61 5.20
N ASP A 56 -18.80 1.59 4.72
CA ASP A 56 -19.09 0.40 5.52
C ASP A 56 -18.00 -0.65 5.30
N SER A 57 -17.54 -1.27 6.38
CA SER A 57 -16.61 -2.40 6.31
C SER A 57 -17.34 -3.70 6.62
N SER A 58 -17.17 -4.72 5.78
CA SER A 58 -17.64 -6.08 6.03
C SER A 58 -16.51 -7.08 5.87
N PHE A 59 -16.38 -8.02 6.81
CA PHE A 59 -15.39 -9.09 6.68
C PHE A 59 -15.92 -10.20 5.76
N VAL A 60 -15.23 -10.43 4.66
CA VAL A 60 -15.54 -11.50 3.70
C VAL A 60 -14.61 -12.67 3.99
N LYS A 61 -15.18 -13.81 4.39
CA LYS A 61 -14.43 -15.06 4.54
C LYS A 61 -13.96 -15.54 3.17
N ASP A 62 -12.68 -15.87 3.09
CA ASP A 62 -12.05 -16.42 1.90
C ASP A 62 -10.95 -17.39 2.37
N GLU A 63 -11.18 -18.69 2.16
CA GLU A 63 -10.28 -19.75 2.62
C GLU A 63 -8.96 -19.77 1.85
N ASP A 64 -8.93 -19.20 0.63
CA ASP A 64 -7.72 -19.07 -0.17
C ASP A 64 -6.91 -17.82 0.22
N HIS A 65 -7.51 -16.89 0.97
CA HIS A 65 -6.81 -15.71 1.47
C HIS A 65 -5.91 -16.08 2.67
N PRO A 66 -4.66 -15.60 2.75
CA PRO A 66 -3.71 -15.98 3.81
C PRO A 66 -4.19 -15.72 5.25
N MET A 67 -5.15 -14.82 5.42
CA MET A 67 -5.72 -14.41 6.71
C MET A 67 -7.12 -15.03 6.96
N GLY A 68 -7.58 -15.97 6.12
CA GLY A 68 -8.91 -16.59 6.22
C GLY A 68 -10.07 -15.69 5.77
N GLY A 69 -9.75 -14.56 5.15
CA GLY A 69 -10.68 -13.56 4.64
C GLY A 69 -10.02 -12.19 4.48
N TYR A 70 -10.80 -11.22 4.01
CA TYR A 70 -10.39 -9.83 3.82
C TYR A 70 -11.52 -8.88 4.21
N ILE A 71 -11.17 -7.63 4.53
CA ILE A 71 -12.15 -6.57 4.76
C ILE A 71 -12.55 -6.01 3.40
N LYS A 72 -13.84 -6.04 3.11
CA LYS A 72 -14.43 -5.39 1.94
C LYS A 72 -15.06 -4.07 2.40
N GLU A 73 -14.54 -3.00 1.85
CA GLU A 73 -15.05 -1.65 1.99
C GLU A 73 -16.14 -1.38 0.94
N ILE A 74 -17.26 -0.79 1.39
CA ILE A 74 -18.40 -0.42 0.58
C ILE A 74 -18.59 1.10 0.73
N PRO A 75 -18.19 1.90 -0.26
CA PRO A 75 -18.35 3.35 -0.21
C PRO A 75 -19.83 3.73 -0.09
N LYS A 76 -20.17 4.57 0.89
CA LYS A 76 -21.52 5.14 1.07
C LYS A 76 -21.67 6.51 0.46
N GLY A 77 -20.58 7.26 0.35
CA GLY A 77 -20.55 8.59 -0.24
C GLY A 77 -19.58 9.51 0.49
N ILE A 78 -19.67 10.79 0.17
CA ILE A 78 -18.83 11.85 0.73
C ILE A 78 -19.74 12.86 1.42
N LYS A 79 -19.45 13.17 2.68
CA LYS A 79 -20.26 14.07 3.50
C LYS A 79 -19.47 15.32 3.86
N HIS A 80 -20.07 16.49 3.62
CA HIS A 80 -19.53 17.77 4.04
C HIS A 80 -19.67 17.94 5.55
N ILE A 81 -18.61 18.43 6.20
CA ILE A 81 -18.54 18.58 7.64
C ILE A 81 -18.57 20.06 7.99
N GLU A 82 -19.59 20.51 8.72
CA GLU A 82 -19.78 21.93 9.07
C GLU A 82 -19.25 22.29 10.46
N GLU A 83 -18.39 21.48 11.03
CA GLU A 83 -17.83 21.71 12.36
C GLU A 83 -16.69 22.74 12.31
N THR A 84 -16.49 23.44 13.43
CA THR A 84 -15.31 24.29 13.64
C THR A 84 -14.30 23.49 14.46
N LYS A 85 -13.11 23.24 13.91
CA LYS A 85 -12.08 22.41 14.54
C LYS A 85 -10.69 22.77 14.02
N SER A 86 -9.68 22.49 14.83
CA SER A 86 -8.29 22.45 14.38
C SER A 86 -7.91 21.00 14.10
N VAL A 87 -7.12 20.77 13.06
CA VAL A 87 -6.65 19.44 12.67
C VAL A 87 -5.13 19.52 12.52
N HIS A 88 -4.43 18.82 13.40
CA HIS A 88 -3.01 18.54 13.25
C HIS A 88 -2.83 17.33 12.33
N PHE A 89 -1.99 17.44 11.31
CA PHE A 89 -1.71 16.34 10.39
C PHE A 89 -0.25 16.33 9.95
N TYR A 90 0.25 15.15 9.61
CA TYR A 90 1.66 14.95 9.33
C TYR A 90 1.90 13.86 8.28
N ARG A 91 3.10 13.89 7.68
CA ARG A 91 3.61 12.85 6.79
C ARG A 91 5.13 12.78 6.90
N VAL A 92 5.67 11.57 6.75
CA VAL A 92 7.11 11.36 6.52
C VAL A 92 7.40 11.45 5.03
N PHE A 93 8.31 12.34 4.67
CA PHE A 93 8.82 12.52 3.33
C PHE A 93 10.18 11.86 3.21
N GLU A 94 10.34 11.02 2.19
CA GLU A 94 11.66 10.48 1.87
C GLU A 94 12.54 11.61 1.35
N GLY A 95 13.67 11.83 2.00
CA GLY A 95 14.62 12.85 1.62
C GLY A 95 15.79 12.24 0.82
N ASP A 96 17.01 12.58 1.22
CA ASP A 96 18.21 12.05 0.57
C ASP A 96 18.63 10.68 1.16
N GLU A 97 19.85 10.24 0.88
CA GLU A 97 20.33 8.95 1.39
C GLU A 97 20.50 8.91 2.92
N LYS A 98 20.55 10.06 3.59
CA LYS A 98 20.89 10.21 5.01
C LYS A 98 19.70 10.63 5.85
N THR A 99 18.84 11.50 5.31
CA THR A 99 17.81 12.17 6.09
C THR A 99 16.46 12.09 5.39
N ASP A 100 15.47 11.59 6.11
CA ASP A 100 14.05 11.73 5.81
C ASP A 100 13.47 12.86 6.67
N TYR A 101 12.27 13.35 6.34
CA TYR A 101 11.66 14.49 7.04
C TYR A 101 10.27 14.15 7.54
N TRP A 102 10.06 14.25 8.85
CA TRP A 102 8.74 14.26 9.45
C TRP A 102 8.20 15.69 9.45
N ILE A 103 7.18 15.95 8.63
CA ILE A 103 6.62 17.30 8.47
C ILE A 103 5.19 17.28 8.94
N SER A 104 4.83 18.28 9.75
CA SER A 104 3.50 18.44 10.31
C SER A 104 2.94 19.83 10.10
N PHE A 105 1.63 19.91 9.97
CA PHE A 105 0.86 21.12 9.71
C PHE A 105 -0.33 21.19 10.67
N ASP A 106 -0.77 22.42 10.96
CA ASP A 106 -1.99 22.69 11.68
C ASP A 106 -2.97 23.43 10.77
N ALA A 107 -4.15 22.86 10.55
CA ALA A 107 -5.23 23.50 9.79
C ALA A 107 -6.39 23.89 10.71
N LEU A 108 -6.84 25.14 10.59
CA LEU A 108 -8.02 25.65 11.29
C LEU A 108 -9.22 25.68 10.34
N PHE A 109 -10.29 24.98 10.71
CA PHE A 109 -11.57 24.99 9.99
C PHE A 109 -12.62 25.74 10.79
N ARG A 110 -13.40 26.60 10.13
CA ARG A 110 -14.59 27.25 10.67
C ARG A 110 -15.79 26.91 9.81
N LYS A 111 -16.78 26.24 10.42
CA LYS A 111 -17.96 25.73 9.72
C LYS A 111 -17.59 24.87 8.49
N GLY A 112 -16.59 24.00 8.63
CA GLY A 112 -16.12 23.16 7.52
C GLY A 112 -15.24 23.83 6.48
N LYS A 113 -14.98 25.14 6.62
CA LYS A 113 -14.15 25.91 5.69
C LYS A 113 -12.80 26.19 6.29
N LEU A 114 -11.74 25.91 5.54
CA LEU A 114 -10.36 26.20 5.89
C LEU A 114 -10.19 27.72 6.05
N VAL A 115 -9.65 28.12 7.20
CA VAL A 115 -9.36 29.51 7.56
C VAL A 115 -7.87 29.77 7.44
N SER A 116 -7.05 28.88 7.99
CA SER A 116 -5.60 28.93 7.89
C SER A 116 -5.03 27.52 7.89
N VAL A 117 -3.84 27.40 7.32
CA VAL A 117 -2.98 26.22 7.44
C VAL A 117 -1.55 26.69 7.64
N ASP A 118 -0.95 26.24 8.73
CA ASP A 118 0.36 26.68 9.17
C ASP A 118 1.30 25.47 9.24
N LEU A 119 2.56 25.69 8.88
CA LEU A 119 3.61 24.69 9.10
C LEU A 119 3.91 24.65 10.60
N ASN A 120 3.76 23.48 11.22
CA ASN A 120 3.96 23.34 12.66
C ASN A 120 5.38 22.87 13.00
N ASN A 121 5.84 21.77 12.40
CA ASN A 121 7.15 21.20 12.71
C ASN A 121 7.78 20.50 11.51
N ILE A 122 9.09 20.61 11.40
CA ILE A 122 9.96 19.82 10.51
C ILE A 122 10.99 19.13 11.38
N GLU A 123 10.93 17.80 11.42
CA GLU A 123 11.88 16.98 12.16
C GLU A 123 12.68 16.10 11.18
N GLU A 124 14.00 16.10 11.33
CA GLU A 124 14.90 15.25 10.56
C GLU A 124 14.95 13.85 11.17
N VAL A 125 14.65 12.84 10.36
CA VAL A 125 14.65 11.44 10.77
C VAL A 125 15.78 10.71 10.02
N PRO A 126 16.64 9.95 10.72
CA PRO A 126 17.69 9.18 10.05
C PRO A 126 17.10 8.18 9.04
N ALA A 127 17.55 8.25 7.78
CA ALA A 127 17.09 7.35 6.71
C ALA A 127 17.47 5.87 6.95
N GLU A 128 18.38 5.61 7.89
CA GLU A 128 18.75 4.26 8.31
C GLU A 128 17.55 3.45 8.82
N GLU A 129 16.61 4.10 9.50
CA GLU A 129 15.40 3.43 10.03
C GLU A 129 14.51 2.90 8.91
N ARG A 130 14.22 3.76 7.91
CA ARG A 130 13.48 3.37 6.70
C ARG A 130 14.19 2.24 5.95
N LYS A 131 15.52 2.36 5.74
CA LYS A 131 16.32 1.32 5.05
C LYS A 131 16.26 -0.03 5.78
N LYS A 132 16.32 -0.01 7.12
CA LYS A 132 16.21 -1.22 7.95
C LYS A 132 14.81 -1.84 7.85
N ALA A 133 13.77 -1.03 7.90
CA ALA A 133 12.38 -1.49 7.75
C ALA A 133 12.14 -2.11 6.36
N GLN A 134 12.58 -1.43 5.28
CA GLN A 134 12.47 -1.93 3.91
C GLN A 134 13.24 -3.25 3.71
N LYS A 135 14.45 -3.37 4.26
CA LYS A 135 15.22 -4.62 4.21
C LYS A 135 14.47 -5.75 4.93
N HIS A 136 13.93 -5.47 6.11
CA HIS A 136 13.17 -6.46 6.87
C HIS A 136 11.91 -6.92 6.13
N ALA A 137 11.18 -5.99 5.52
CA ALA A 137 10.01 -6.30 4.70
C ALA A 137 10.36 -7.22 3.52
N LYS A 138 11.45 -6.92 2.79
CA LYS A 138 11.95 -7.78 1.70
C LYS A 138 12.31 -9.18 2.19
N GLU A 139 12.98 -9.30 3.34
CA GLU A 139 13.32 -10.61 3.92
C GLU A 139 12.07 -11.43 4.28
N ILE A 140 11.01 -10.79 4.77
CA ILE A 140 9.73 -11.44 5.06
C ILE A 140 9.07 -11.92 3.76
N GLU A 141 9.03 -11.07 2.74
CA GLU A 141 8.47 -11.40 1.43
C GLU A 141 9.21 -12.57 0.77
N GLU A 142 10.54 -12.57 0.80
CA GLU A 142 11.36 -13.67 0.28
C GLU A 142 11.11 -14.98 1.04
N LYS A 143 10.97 -14.92 2.37
CA LYS A 143 10.65 -16.10 3.18
C LYS A 143 9.25 -16.63 2.84
N ALA A 144 8.28 -15.74 2.63
CA ALA A 144 6.93 -16.11 2.23
C ALA A 144 6.90 -16.76 0.83
N SER A 145 7.59 -16.18 -0.15
CA SER A 145 7.65 -16.70 -1.52
C SER A 145 8.37 -18.07 -1.59
N LYS A 146 9.49 -18.23 -0.86
CA LYS A 146 10.18 -19.53 -0.74
C LYS A 146 9.29 -20.60 -0.10
N ARG A 147 8.51 -20.26 0.93
CA ARG A 147 7.53 -21.18 1.55
C ARG A 147 6.45 -21.60 0.55
N LYS A 148 5.91 -20.68 -0.24
CA LYS A 148 4.91 -20.97 -1.28
C LYS A 148 5.46 -21.89 -2.37
N ASN A 149 6.66 -21.60 -2.87
CA ASN A 149 7.33 -22.44 -3.88
C ASN A 149 7.69 -23.84 -3.36
N ASN A 150 8.13 -23.96 -2.10
CA ASN A 150 8.42 -25.27 -1.50
C ASN A 150 7.14 -26.10 -1.25
N LYS A 151 5.99 -25.48 -0.98
CA LYS A 151 4.69 -26.19 -0.92
C LYS A 151 4.23 -26.70 -2.29
N LEU A 152 4.52 -25.98 -3.38
CA LEU A 152 4.19 -26.39 -4.75
C LEU A 152 5.11 -27.50 -5.30
N ARG A 153 6.36 -27.56 -4.83
CA ARG A 153 7.34 -28.58 -5.27
C ARG A 153 6.86 -30.03 -5.14
N PRO A 154 6.29 -30.52 -4.02
CA PRO A 154 5.81 -31.91 -3.93
C PRO A 154 4.61 -32.20 -4.84
N LEU A 155 3.72 -31.23 -5.07
CA LEU A 155 2.55 -31.39 -5.97
C LEU A 155 2.95 -31.57 -7.44
N LEU A 156 4.07 -30.98 -7.87
CA LEU A 156 4.57 -31.10 -9.25
C LEU A 156 5.44 -32.36 -9.49
N LYS A 157 5.87 -33.07 -8.43
CA LYS A 157 6.65 -34.31 -8.56
C LYS A 157 5.91 -35.42 -9.32
N PRO A 158 4.64 -35.78 -9.01
CA PRO A 158 3.93 -36.83 -9.74
C PRO A 158 3.69 -36.45 -11.21
N ILE A 159 3.43 -35.17 -11.52
CA ILE A 159 3.25 -34.70 -12.90
C ILE A 159 4.53 -34.89 -13.71
N LYS A 160 5.69 -34.50 -13.17
CA LYS A 160 6.98 -34.71 -13.83
C LYS A 160 7.29 -36.19 -14.03
N PHE A 161 6.92 -37.05 -13.08
CA PHE A 161 7.07 -38.49 -13.21
C PHE A 161 6.19 -39.05 -14.35
N MET A 162 4.92 -38.63 -14.43
CA MET A 162 3.99 -39.04 -15.50
C MET A 162 4.45 -38.58 -16.88
N VAL A 163 4.92 -37.34 -17.03
CA VAL A 163 5.48 -36.84 -18.29
C VAL A 163 6.72 -37.64 -18.70
N GLY A 164 7.59 -37.98 -17.74
CA GLY A 164 8.75 -38.84 -17.98
C GLY A 164 8.36 -40.23 -18.52
N LEU A 165 7.34 -40.86 -17.93
CA LEU A 165 6.82 -42.14 -18.42
C LEU A 165 6.24 -42.04 -19.84
N LEU A 166 5.51 -40.96 -20.13
CA LEU A 166 4.95 -40.70 -21.47
C LEU A 166 6.05 -40.54 -22.53
N LEU A 167 7.12 -39.82 -22.22
CA LEU A 167 8.27 -39.65 -23.11
C LEU A 167 9.01 -40.98 -23.34
N VAL A 168 9.17 -41.80 -22.32
CA VAL A 168 9.76 -43.16 -22.45
C VAL A 168 8.88 -44.05 -23.33
N ALA A 169 7.56 -44.02 -23.15
CA ALA A 169 6.61 -44.76 -23.96
C ALA A 169 6.66 -44.31 -25.44
N LEU A 170 6.65 -43.00 -25.70
CA LEU A 170 6.78 -42.43 -27.05
C LEU A 170 8.11 -42.84 -27.70
N HIS A 171 9.21 -42.80 -26.96
CA HIS A 171 10.51 -43.24 -27.45
C HIS A 171 10.55 -44.75 -27.77
N PHE A 172 9.87 -45.58 -26.97
CA PHE A 172 9.77 -47.02 -27.21
C PHE A 172 8.91 -47.32 -28.45
N VAL A 173 7.78 -46.63 -28.61
CA VAL A 173 6.93 -46.71 -29.80
C VAL A 173 7.71 -46.27 -31.05
N GLY A 174 8.39 -45.12 -31.00
CA GLY A 174 9.24 -44.64 -32.10
C GLY A 174 10.32 -45.65 -32.50
N ARG A 175 11.02 -46.25 -31.53
CA ARG A 175 12.02 -47.31 -31.80
C ARG A 175 11.42 -48.54 -32.47
N ASN A 176 10.21 -48.95 -32.09
CA ASN A 176 9.54 -50.12 -32.68
C ASN A 176 9.02 -49.82 -34.09
N VAL A 177 8.51 -48.61 -34.34
CA VAL A 177 8.09 -48.17 -35.69
C VAL A 177 9.27 -48.10 -36.64
N SER A 178 10.41 -47.55 -36.21
CA SER A 178 11.65 -47.53 -37.02
C SER A 178 12.17 -48.93 -37.35
N ARG A 179 12.01 -49.90 -36.44
CA ARG A 179 12.38 -51.32 -36.69
C ARG A 179 11.45 -52.03 -37.67
N LEU A 180 10.17 -51.65 -37.71
CA LEU A 180 9.21 -52.19 -38.67
C LEU A 180 9.47 -51.63 -40.08
N HIS A 181 9.81 -50.34 -40.19
CA HIS A 181 10.17 -49.74 -41.48
C HIS A 181 11.49 -50.24 -42.06
N ALA A 182 12.44 -50.70 -41.23
CA ALA A 182 13.70 -51.27 -41.70
C ALA A 182 13.59 -52.74 -42.19
N LYS A 183 12.42 -53.37 -42.06
CA LYS A 183 12.15 -54.75 -42.48
C LYS A 183 11.23 -54.87 -43.71
N LEU A 184 10.75 -53.74 -44.23
CA LEU A 184 10.04 -53.61 -45.50
C LEU A 184 11.02 -53.09 -46.56
#